data_AF-A0A672RI91-F1
#
_entry.id   AF-A0A672RI91-F1
#
_cell.length_a   1.000
_cell.length_b   1.000
_cell.length_c   1.000
_cell.angle_alpha   90.00
_cell.angle_beta   90.00
_cell.angle_gamma   90.00
#
_symmetry.space_group_name_H-M   'P 1'
#
loop_
_entity.id
_entity.type
_entity.pdbx_description
1 polymer ?
#
loop_
_entity_poly.entity_id
_entity_poly.type
_entity_poly.pdbx_seq_one_letter_code
_entity_poly.pdbx_strand_id
1 'polypeptide(L)'
;LFIWSYLLYLCLICSSSMGEPTTLHSCPCLSQLFEQSDDKTRVPVGENEGYINASYIRMKVGTEELFYISAQGPLPGTQDNFWQMVWENKSDVIAMMTQEVERGRVKCHKYWPEKLDIPKETSRYQLHLDNYQIGDVHFVKHLKFTTWPDHGTPHSSEQLVRFMRYMRAVHAKGPIVVHCSAGIGRAGVLICTDVILSLIEKDLIKEMRLQRHGMIQTKVSISGHSVEILPSDKSIYQ
;
A
#
# COMPACT_ATOMS: atom_id res chain seq x y z
N LEU A 1 6.18 -4.29 20.18
CA LEU A 1 5.10 -3.28 20.22
C LEU A 1 5.64 -1.85 20.17
N PHE A 2 6.56 -1.45 21.06
CA PHE A 2 7.16 -0.09 21.07
C PHE A 2 7.88 0.33 19.78
N ILE A 3 8.66 -0.56 19.15
CA ILE A 3 9.41 -0.25 17.91
C ILE A 3 8.48 0.05 16.73
N TRP A 4 7.32 -0.61 16.65
CA TRP A 4 6.35 -0.41 15.57
C TRP A 4 5.59 0.88 15.72
N SER A 5 5.19 1.23 16.95
CA SER A 5 4.63 2.55 17.25
C SER A 5 5.62 3.64 16.85
N TYR A 6 6.93 3.43 17.07
CA TYR A 6 7.98 4.39 16.73
C TYR A 6 8.27 4.48 15.22
N LEU A 7 8.28 3.35 14.49
CA LEU A 7 8.42 3.35 13.02
C LEU A 7 7.20 3.98 12.34
N LEU A 8 5.98 3.64 12.79
CA LEU A 8 4.76 4.30 12.31
C LEU A 8 4.77 5.79 12.66
N TYR A 9 5.21 6.14 13.88
CA TYR A 9 5.35 7.52 14.34
C TYR A 9 6.40 8.29 13.54
N LEU A 10 7.54 7.70 13.18
CA LEU A 10 8.55 8.31 12.31
C LEU A 10 8.03 8.52 10.89
N CYS A 11 7.34 7.54 10.29
CA CYS A 11 6.68 7.70 9.00
C CYS A 11 5.56 8.77 9.03
N LEU A 12 4.85 8.88 10.16
CA LEU A 12 3.79 9.88 10.36
C LEU A 12 4.33 11.28 10.69
N ILE A 13 5.47 11.41 11.38
CA ILE A 13 6.16 12.70 11.56
C ILE A 13 6.55 13.26 10.19
N CYS A 14 7.15 12.45 9.31
CA CYS A 14 7.43 12.87 7.93
C CYS A 14 6.17 13.27 7.15
N SER A 15 5.01 12.67 7.45
CA SER A 15 3.73 13.03 6.85
C SER A 15 3.09 14.29 7.45
N SER A 16 3.39 14.60 8.71
CA SER A 16 2.84 15.74 9.47
C SER A 16 3.70 16.99 9.37
N SER A 17 5.00 16.84 9.08
CA SER A 17 5.95 17.95 8.91
C SER A 17 5.87 18.61 7.52
N MET A 18 4.99 18.15 6.63
CA MET A 18 4.73 18.82 5.34
C MET A 18 3.93 20.14 5.47
N GLY A 19 3.79 20.66 6.70
CA GLY A 19 3.05 21.87 7.02
C GLY A 19 3.84 23.19 6.95
N GLU A 20 5.17 23.16 6.81
CA GLU A 20 5.97 24.40 6.62
C GLU A 20 7.11 24.18 5.62
N PRO A 21 7.20 24.96 4.52
CA PRO A 21 8.22 24.80 3.48
C PRO A 21 9.67 25.06 3.95
N THR A 22 9.86 25.69 5.11
CA THR A 22 11.13 26.32 5.49
C THR A 22 12.08 25.42 6.28
N THR A 23 11.62 24.28 6.82
CA THR A 23 12.44 23.40 7.69
C THR A 23 12.91 22.11 7.04
N LEU A 24 12.43 21.77 5.84
CA LEU A 24 12.80 20.55 5.10
C LEU A 24 14.08 20.69 4.25
N HIS A 25 14.48 21.91 3.92
CA HIS A 25 15.67 22.19 3.09
C HIS A 25 17.01 21.97 3.81
N SER A 26 17.00 21.57 5.08
CA SER A 26 18.20 21.41 5.90
C SER A 26 18.65 19.96 6.13
N CYS A 27 17.95 18.93 5.60
CA CYS A 27 18.55 17.58 5.50
C CYS A 27 19.13 17.35 4.09
N PRO A 28 20.47 17.17 3.97
CA PRO A 28 21.12 16.77 2.70
C PRO A 28 20.58 15.44 2.15
N CYS A 29 20.01 14.61 3.02
CA CYS A 29 19.38 13.34 2.70
C CYS A 29 18.03 13.47 1.98
N LEU A 30 17.27 14.54 2.28
CA LEU A 30 15.93 14.78 1.74
C LEU A 30 15.97 15.66 0.50
N SER A 31 16.99 16.52 0.36
CA SER A 31 17.14 17.37 -0.83
C SER A 31 17.30 16.57 -2.13
N GLN A 32 17.94 15.40 -2.09
CA GLN A 32 18.07 14.48 -3.24
C GLN A 32 16.76 13.73 -3.57
N LEU A 33 15.78 13.71 -2.66
CA LEU A 33 14.50 13.02 -2.85
C LEU A 33 13.46 13.88 -3.59
N PHE A 34 13.63 15.20 -3.65
CA PHE A 34 12.73 16.12 -4.35
C PHE A 34 13.15 16.43 -5.80
N GLU A 35 14.22 15.80 -6.29
CA GLU A 35 14.81 16.07 -7.61
C GLU A 35 14.31 15.12 -8.72
N GLN A 36 13.34 14.24 -8.42
CA GLN A 36 12.66 13.45 -9.44
C GLN A 36 11.39 14.15 -9.89
N SER A 37 11.31 14.54 -11.17
CA SER A 37 10.08 15.08 -11.74
C SER A 37 9.00 14.00 -11.70
N ASP A 38 7.84 14.33 -11.11
CA ASP A 38 6.66 13.44 -11.05
C ASP A 38 6.33 12.81 -12.42
N ASP A 39 6.60 13.54 -13.50
CA ASP A 39 6.43 13.09 -14.89
C ASP A 39 7.14 11.78 -15.24
N LYS A 40 8.28 11.46 -14.61
CA LYS A 40 9.02 10.21 -14.91
C LYS A 40 8.33 8.97 -14.38
N THR A 41 7.53 9.13 -13.33
CA THR A 41 6.85 8.02 -12.66
C THR A 41 5.33 8.08 -12.83
N ARG A 42 4.81 9.11 -13.52
CA ARG A 42 3.38 9.25 -13.79
C ARG A 42 2.82 8.01 -14.47
N VAL A 43 1.57 7.70 -14.14
CA VAL A 43 0.82 6.65 -14.83
C VAL A 43 0.09 7.25 -16.05
N PRO A 44 0.37 6.81 -17.28
CA PRO A 44 -0.44 7.20 -18.44
C PRO A 44 -1.77 6.44 -18.43
N VAL A 45 -2.82 7.07 -18.96
CA VAL A 45 -4.16 6.45 -19.06
C VAL A 45 -4.72 6.60 -20.47
N GLY A 46 -5.01 5.47 -21.11
CA GLY A 46 -5.57 5.41 -22.46
C GLY A 46 -4.60 5.68 -23.59
N GLU A 47 -5.13 5.57 -24.81
CA GLU A 47 -4.37 5.65 -26.05
C GLU A 47 -3.64 6.98 -26.24
N ASN A 48 -4.21 8.07 -25.71
CA ASN A 48 -3.64 9.42 -25.78
C ASN A 48 -2.73 9.76 -24.58
N GLU A 49 -2.35 8.78 -23.74
CA GLU A 49 -1.58 8.97 -22.51
C GLU A 49 -2.15 10.07 -21.60
N GLY A 50 -3.47 10.07 -21.42
CA GLY A 50 -4.19 11.05 -20.61
C GLY A 50 -3.68 11.12 -19.17
N TYR A 51 -3.95 12.26 -18.53
CA TYR A 51 -3.49 12.51 -17.17
C TYR A 51 -4.38 11.83 -16.12
N ILE A 52 -3.73 11.15 -15.19
CA ILE A 52 -4.29 10.78 -13.89
C ILE A 52 -3.28 11.17 -12.81
N ASN A 53 -3.77 11.61 -11.65
CA ASN A 53 -2.92 11.90 -10.51
C ASN A 53 -2.54 10.60 -9.81
N ALA A 54 -1.57 9.89 -10.40
CA ALA A 54 -1.02 8.65 -9.87
C ALA A 54 0.42 8.43 -10.36
N SER A 55 1.21 7.75 -9.53
CA SER A 55 2.61 7.44 -9.81
C SER A 55 2.93 5.97 -9.55
N TYR A 56 3.78 5.40 -10.40
CA TYR A 56 4.38 4.09 -10.18
C TYR A 56 5.39 4.14 -9.05
N ILE A 57 5.31 3.19 -8.12
CA ILE A 57 6.28 3.01 -7.05
C ILE A 57 6.81 1.57 -7.12
N ARG A 58 8.13 1.42 -7.27
CA ARG A 58 8.82 0.13 -7.36
C ARG A 58 9.87 0.02 -6.27
N MET A 59 9.81 -1.06 -5.50
CA MET A 59 10.70 -1.30 -4.36
C MET A 59 11.31 -2.68 -4.45
N LYS A 60 12.65 -2.76 -4.48
CA LYS A 60 13.37 -4.04 -4.46
C LYS A 60 13.47 -4.58 -3.03
N VAL A 61 13.07 -5.82 -2.84
CA VAL A 61 13.15 -6.56 -1.57
C VAL A 61 13.78 -7.92 -1.87
N GLY A 62 15.08 -8.05 -1.59
CA GLY A 62 15.87 -9.20 -2.01
C GLY A 62 15.89 -9.35 -3.53
N THR A 63 15.44 -10.51 -4.01
CA THR A 63 15.31 -10.80 -5.45
C THR A 63 13.96 -10.40 -6.04
N GLU A 64 13.03 -9.93 -5.21
CA GLU A 64 11.68 -9.56 -5.65
C GLU A 64 11.53 -8.04 -5.82
N GLU A 65 10.58 -7.64 -6.66
CA GLU A 65 10.15 -6.26 -6.79
C GLU A 65 8.70 -6.13 -6.33
N LEU A 66 8.48 -5.30 -5.31
CA LEU A 66 7.15 -4.87 -4.91
C LEU A 66 6.75 -3.69 -5.78
N PHE A 67 5.65 -3.84 -6.52
CA PHE A 67 5.18 -2.86 -7.49
C PHE A 67 3.80 -2.32 -7.10
N TYR A 68 3.69 -0.99 -7.06
CA TYR A 68 2.49 -0.27 -6.66
C TYR A 68 2.17 0.87 -7.63
N ILE A 69 0.92 1.30 -7.61
CA ILE A 69 0.49 2.60 -8.11
C ILE A 69 -0.05 3.38 -6.90
N SER A 70 0.57 4.52 -6.57
CA SER A 70 0.03 5.43 -5.58
C SER A 70 -0.82 6.47 -6.28
N ALA A 71 -2.12 6.54 -5.97
CA ALA A 71 -3.08 7.38 -6.67
C ALA A 71 -3.86 8.29 -5.72
N GLN A 72 -4.35 9.41 -6.25
CA GLN A 72 -5.39 10.22 -5.61
C GLN A 72 -6.71 9.42 -5.55
N GLY A 73 -7.50 9.66 -4.51
CA GLY A 73 -8.89 9.19 -4.48
C GLY A 73 -9.69 9.81 -5.64
N PRO A 74 -10.49 9.04 -6.39
CA PRO A 74 -11.25 9.57 -7.53
C PRO A 74 -12.11 10.78 -7.19
N LEU A 75 -12.16 11.73 -8.11
CA LEU A 75 -13.01 12.91 -8.07
C LEU A 75 -14.27 12.68 -8.92
N PRO A 76 -15.35 13.47 -8.73
CA PRO A 76 -16.47 13.50 -9.67
C PRO A 76 -15.97 13.67 -11.12
N GLY A 77 -16.33 12.76 -12.01
CA GLY A 77 -15.93 12.79 -13.42
C GLY A 77 -14.59 12.12 -13.76
N THR A 78 -13.83 11.63 -12.77
CA THR A 78 -12.53 10.96 -13.03
C THR A 78 -12.53 9.46 -12.74
N GLN A 79 -13.69 8.86 -12.42
CA GLN A 79 -13.80 7.44 -12.04
C GLN A 79 -13.43 6.51 -13.20
N ASP A 80 -13.81 6.88 -14.42
CA ASP A 80 -13.52 6.09 -15.62
C ASP A 80 -12.02 6.04 -15.92
N ASN A 81 -11.29 7.15 -15.69
CA ASN A 81 -9.83 7.17 -15.81
C ASN A 81 -9.17 6.31 -14.72
N PHE A 82 -9.72 6.33 -13.49
CA PHE A 82 -9.20 5.52 -12.40
C PHE A 82 -9.33 4.02 -12.70
N TRP A 83 -10.48 3.58 -13.17
CA TRP A 83 -10.68 2.17 -13.53
C TRP A 83 -9.98 1.78 -14.83
N GLN A 84 -9.81 2.71 -15.77
CA GLN A 84 -9.00 2.49 -16.96
C GLN A 84 -7.53 2.24 -16.56
N MET A 85 -6.99 3.05 -15.64
CA MET A 85 -5.66 2.84 -15.07
C MET A 85 -5.52 1.45 -14.45
N VAL A 86 -6.51 1.03 -13.64
CA VAL A 86 -6.53 -0.31 -13.00
C VAL A 86 -6.52 -1.42 -14.06
N TRP A 87 -7.33 -1.27 -15.11
CA TRP A 87 -7.45 -2.24 -16.20
C TRP A 87 -6.17 -2.36 -17.02
N GLU A 88 -5.63 -1.24 -17.52
CA GLU A 88 -4.45 -1.19 -18.38
C GLU A 88 -3.20 -1.74 -17.67
N ASN A 89 -3.11 -1.50 -16.35
CA ASN A 89 -2.04 -2.03 -15.52
C ASN A 89 -2.26 -3.47 -15.05
N LYS A 90 -3.41 -4.07 -15.37
CA LYS A 90 -3.80 -5.43 -14.95
C LYS A 90 -3.76 -5.60 -13.43
N SER A 91 -4.02 -4.52 -12.69
CA SER A 91 -4.07 -4.51 -11.22
C SER A 91 -5.25 -5.32 -10.72
N ASP A 92 -5.01 -6.28 -9.84
CA ASP A 92 -6.05 -7.15 -9.27
C ASP A 92 -6.37 -6.84 -7.80
N VAL A 93 -5.70 -5.84 -7.21
CA VAL A 93 -5.94 -5.37 -5.84
C VAL A 93 -5.95 -3.84 -5.80
N ILE A 94 -6.95 -3.27 -5.14
CA ILE A 94 -7.03 -1.86 -4.76
C ILE A 94 -7.05 -1.78 -3.22
N ALA A 95 -6.13 -1.02 -2.63
CA ALA A 95 -6.09 -0.69 -1.21
C ALA A 95 -6.57 0.76 -0.99
N MET A 96 -7.81 0.91 -0.55
CA MET A 96 -8.43 2.20 -0.21
C MET A 96 -8.21 2.51 1.27
N MET A 97 -7.36 3.50 1.55
CA MET A 97 -6.94 3.88 2.91
C MET A 97 -7.71 5.07 3.48
N THR A 98 -8.92 5.35 2.99
CA THR A 98 -9.76 6.48 3.43
C THR A 98 -11.23 6.12 3.46
N GLN A 99 -12.02 6.86 4.25
CA GLN A 99 -13.46 6.91 4.05
C GLN A 99 -13.79 7.91 2.92
N GLU A 100 -15.01 7.82 2.38
CA GLU A 100 -15.54 8.72 1.34
C GLU A 100 -15.68 10.14 1.90
N VAL A 101 -16.13 10.25 3.15
CA VAL A 101 -16.31 11.50 3.88
C VAL A 101 -15.66 11.39 5.25
N GLU A 102 -14.83 12.37 5.59
CA GLU A 102 -14.17 12.46 6.90
C GLU A 102 -14.38 13.88 7.44
N ARG A 103 -14.91 14.00 8.66
CA ARG A 103 -15.22 15.29 9.31
C ARG A 103 -16.05 16.23 8.42
N GLY A 104 -17.03 15.67 7.70
CA GLY A 104 -17.92 16.42 6.79
C GLY A 104 -17.28 16.84 5.47
N ARG A 105 -16.04 16.46 5.18
CA ARG A 105 -15.35 16.75 3.91
C ARG A 105 -15.24 15.51 3.05
N VAL A 106 -15.58 15.63 1.77
CA VAL A 106 -15.39 14.56 0.80
C VAL A 106 -13.89 14.34 0.59
N LYS A 107 -13.45 13.09 0.77
CA LYS A 107 -12.06 12.65 0.61
C LYS A 107 -11.84 11.80 -0.63
N CYS A 108 -12.87 11.04 -1.02
CA CYS A 108 -12.86 10.16 -2.18
C CYS A 108 -14.29 10.02 -2.68
N HIS A 109 -14.52 10.28 -3.96
CA HIS A 109 -15.80 9.96 -4.58
C HIS A 109 -15.95 8.45 -4.69
N LYS A 110 -17.17 7.95 -4.47
CA LYS A 110 -17.46 6.53 -4.64
C LYS A 110 -17.33 6.12 -6.10
N TYR A 111 -16.55 5.09 -6.38
CA TYR A 111 -16.26 4.66 -7.76
C TYR A 111 -16.65 3.19 -8.02
N TRP A 112 -17.27 2.52 -7.06
CA TRP A 112 -17.76 1.14 -7.19
C TRP A 112 -19.28 1.06 -7.05
N PRO A 113 -19.93 -0.04 -7.51
CA PRO A 113 -21.37 -0.25 -7.38
C PRO A 113 -21.86 -0.30 -5.92
N GLU A 114 -23.14 0.00 -5.68
CA GLU A 114 -23.73 -0.08 -4.33
C GLU A 114 -24.34 -1.45 -4.00
N LYS A 115 -24.80 -2.16 -5.02
CA LYS A 115 -25.56 -3.41 -4.89
C LYS A 115 -24.94 -4.45 -5.83
N LEU A 116 -24.95 -5.71 -5.39
CA LEU A 116 -24.38 -6.85 -6.12
C LEU A 116 -24.96 -6.95 -7.54
N ASP A 117 -26.28 -6.80 -7.66
CA ASP A 117 -27.00 -7.03 -8.93
C ASP A 117 -27.15 -5.78 -9.81
N ILE A 118 -26.54 -4.65 -9.44
CA ILE A 118 -26.63 -3.40 -10.21
C ILE A 118 -25.24 -3.03 -10.68
N PRO A 119 -24.86 -3.39 -11.92
CA PRO A 119 -23.58 -2.99 -12.47
C PRO A 119 -23.49 -1.47 -12.58
N LYS A 120 -22.27 -0.96 -12.44
CA LYS A 120 -21.95 0.43 -12.76
C LYS A 120 -21.33 0.47 -14.15
N GLU A 121 -22.05 1.09 -15.09
CA GLU A 121 -21.52 1.39 -16.41
C GLU A 121 -20.38 2.41 -16.32
N THR A 122 -19.29 2.15 -17.04
CA THR A 122 -18.25 3.13 -17.36
C THR A 122 -18.21 3.33 -18.87
N SER A 123 -17.40 4.26 -19.34
CA SER A 123 -17.22 4.50 -20.78
C SER A 123 -16.76 3.27 -21.59
N ARG A 124 -16.14 2.25 -20.97
CA ARG A 124 -15.53 1.10 -21.69
C ARG A 124 -15.81 -0.28 -21.12
N TYR A 125 -16.28 -0.38 -19.89
CA TYR A 125 -16.52 -1.65 -19.20
C TYR A 125 -17.64 -1.51 -18.18
N GLN A 126 -18.19 -2.65 -17.79
CA GLN A 126 -19.17 -2.74 -16.71
C GLN A 126 -18.46 -3.21 -15.44
N LEU A 127 -18.67 -2.47 -14.36
CA LEU A 127 -18.21 -2.86 -13.05
C LEU A 127 -19.30 -3.64 -12.36
N HIS A 128 -19.07 -4.94 -12.20
CA HIS A 128 -19.93 -5.83 -11.45
C HIS A 128 -19.36 -5.98 -10.04
N LEU A 129 -20.26 -6.00 -9.05
CA LEU A 129 -19.90 -6.34 -7.68
C LEU A 129 -20.34 -7.79 -7.46
N ASP A 130 -19.43 -8.73 -7.71
CA ASP A 130 -19.75 -10.16 -7.66
C ASP A 130 -19.07 -10.87 -6.48
N ASN A 131 -19.65 -12.00 -6.09
CA ASN A 131 -19.12 -12.88 -5.05
C ASN A 131 -18.82 -14.31 -5.56
N TYR A 132 -18.87 -14.53 -6.87
CA TYR A 132 -18.62 -15.83 -7.51
C TYR A 132 -17.91 -15.67 -8.86
N GLN A 133 -17.34 -16.76 -9.38
CA GLN A 133 -16.49 -16.77 -10.59
C GLN A 133 -17.26 -17.30 -11.81
N ILE A 134 -17.46 -16.49 -12.86
CA ILE A 134 -17.84 -16.95 -14.20
C ILE A 134 -17.13 -16.11 -15.28
N GLY A 135 -16.46 -16.76 -16.24
CA GLY A 135 -15.99 -16.17 -17.52
C GLY A 135 -14.63 -15.46 -17.54
N ASP A 136 -14.29 -14.89 -18.70
CA ASP A 136 -13.08 -14.06 -18.95
C ASP A 136 -13.23 -12.65 -18.35
N VAL A 137 -13.28 -12.57 -17.02
CA VAL A 137 -13.48 -11.33 -16.25
C VAL A 137 -12.18 -10.94 -15.53
N HIS A 138 -11.83 -9.65 -15.56
CA HIS A 138 -10.72 -9.13 -14.74
C HIS A 138 -11.20 -8.83 -13.31
N PHE A 139 -10.99 -9.78 -12.41
CA PHE A 139 -11.36 -9.64 -11.01
C PHE A 139 -10.42 -8.69 -10.26
N VAL A 140 -11.00 -7.66 -9.63
CA VAL A 140 -10.27 -6.68 -8.81
C VAL A 140 -10.79 -6.73 -7.37
N LYS A 141 -9.90 -6.99 -6.43
CA LYS A 141 -10.19 -7.08 -5.00
C LYS A 141 -10.07 -5.68 -4.39
N HIS A 142 -11.21 -5.09 -4.03
CA HIS A 142 -11.26 -3.77 -3.40
C HIS A 142 -11.19 -3.91 -1.87
N LEU A 143 -10.06 -3.53 -1.30
CA LEU A 143 -9.78 -3.63 0.13
C LEU A 143 -9.86 -2.24 0.76
N LYS A 144 -10.86 -2.00 1.61
CA LYS A 144 -11.07 -0.72 2.27
C LYS A 144 -10.64 -0.78 3.74
N PHE A 145 -9.66 0.03 4.10
CA PHE A 145 -9.23 0.20 5.49
C PHE A 145 -9.91 1.44 6.10
N THR A 146 -11.00 1.21 6.84
CA THR A 146 -11.90 2.27 7.35
C THR A 146 -11.51 2.81 8.73
N THR A 147 -10.64 2.12 9.47
CA THR A 147 -10.28 2.46 10.86
C THR A 147 -9.01 3.32 10.96
N TRP A 148 -8.66 4.06 9.90
CA TRP A 148 -7.57 5.05 9.91
C TRP A 148 -8.14 6.47 9.97
N PRO A 149 -8.08 7.16 11.12
CA PRO A 149 -8.56 8.53 11.23
C PRO A 149 -7.71 9.50 10.40
N ASP A 150 -8.36 10.51 9.81
CA ASP A 150 -7.69 11.59 9.09
C ASP A 150 -6.78 12.37 10.08
N HIS A 151 -5.49 12.47 9.75
CA HIS A 151 -4.40 13.04 10.56
C HIS A 151 -4.02 12.27 11.85
N GLY A 152 -4.07 10.93 11.86
CA GLY A 152 -3.61 10.10 12.99
C GLY A 152 -2.92 8.77 12.61
N THR A 153 -2.62 7.95 13.60
CA THR A 153 -2.22 6.53 13.43
C THR A 153 -3.46 5.63 13.29
N PRO A 154 -3.37 4.44 12.68
CA PRO A 154 -4.40 3.41 12.84
C PRO A 154 -4.68 3.16 14.33
N HIS A 155 -5.95 2.93 14.70
CA HIS A 155 -6.34 2.64 16.09
C HIS A 155 -5.67 1.38 16.65
N SER A 156 -5.24 0.46 15.77
CA SER A 156 -4.41 -0.69 16.12
C SER A 156 -3.43 -0.99 14.98
N SER A 157 -2.13 -1.01 15.30
CA SER A 157 -1.09 -1.44 14.36
C SER A 157 -1.26 -2.89 13.94
N GLU A 158 -1.87 -3.73 14.79
CA GLU A 158 -2.19 -5.11 14.46
C GLU A 158 -3.19 -5.21 13.31
N GLN A 159 -4.22 -4.35 13.30
CA GLN A 159 -5.21 -4.33 12.22
C GLN A 159 -4.57 -3.93 10.88
N LEU A 160 -3.67 -2.94 10.89
CA LEU A 160 -2.94 -2.53 9.69
C LEU A 160 -2.05 -3.67 9.18
N VAL A 161 -1.31 -4.35 10.07
CA VAL A 161 -0.49 -5.52 9.69
C VAL A 161 -1.37 -6.64 9.12
N ARG A 162 -2.50 -6.94 9.75
CA ARG A 162 -3.44 -7.96 9.25
C ARG A 162 -4.00 -7.59 7.87
N PHE A 163 -4.30 -6.31 7.66
CA PHE A 163 -4.72 -5.79 6.36
C PHE A 163 -3.63 -5.97 5.30
N MET A 164 -2.39 -5.59 5.57
CA MET A 164 -1.26 -5.77 4.63
C MET A 164 -1.01 -7.25 4.31
N ARG A 165 -1.06 -8.12 5.32
CA ARG A 165 -0.93 -9.57 5.11
C ARG A 165 -2.04 -10.14 4.24
N TYR A 166 -3.29 -9.75 4.48
CA TYR A 166 -4.41 -10.15 3.63
C TYR A 166 -4.26 -9.60 2.21
N MET A 167 -3.92 -8.31 2.08
CA MET A 167 -3.64 -7.65 0.80
C MET A 167 -2.60 -8.42 -0.01
N ARG A 168 -1.50 -8.84 0.62
CA ARG A 168 -0.46 -9.65 -0.02
C ARG A 168 -0.89 -11.07 -0.33
N ALA A 169 -1.66 -11.70 0.56
CA ALA A 169 -2.15 -13.07 0.33
C ALA A 169 -3.14 -13.16 -0.85
N VAL A 170 -3.89 -12.09 -1.13
CA VAL A 170 -4.86 -12.07 -2.24
C VAL A 170 -4.35 -11.42 -3.52
N HIS A 171 -3.20 -10.74 -3.48
CA HIS A 171 -2.54 -10.16 -4.65
C HIS A 171 -1.91 -11.25 -5.51
N ALA A 172 -2.15 -11.23 -6.82
CA ALA A 172 -1.58 -12.21 -7.74
C ALA A 172 -0.88 -11.58 -8.95
N LYS A 173 -1.34 -10.43 -9.45
CA LYS A 173 -0.79 -9.83 -10.68
C LYS A 173 -0.89 -8.31 -10.71
N GLY A 174 -0.03 -7.70 -11.54
CA GLY A 174 0.01 -6.25 -11.73
C GLY A 174 0.44 -5.49 -10.47
N PRO A 175 0.50 -4.15 -10.54
CA PRO A 175 0.76 -3.33 -9.36
C PRO A 175 -0.44 -3.31 -8.43
N ILE A 176 -0.20 -3.29 -7.12
CA ILE A 176 -1.25 -2.98 -6.14
C ILE A 176 -1.56 -1.48 -6.25
N VAL A 177 -2.82 -1.13 -6.51
CA VAL A 177 -3.25 0.27 -6.51
C VAL A 177 -3.52 0.68 -5.07
N VAL A 178 -2.75 1.63 -4.54
CA VAL A 178 -2.94 2.19 -3.21
C VAL A 178 -3.43 3.61 -3.36
N HIS A 179 -4.55 3.94 -2.72
CA HIS A 179 -5.01 5.33 -2.69
C HIS A 179 -5.56 5.72 -1.32
N CYS A 180 -5.59 7.02 -1.06
CA CYS A 180 -6.30 7.60 0.07
C CYS A 180 -7.16 8.76 -0.43
N SER A 181 -6.96 9.97 0.09
CA SER A 181 -7.50 11.19 -0.50
C SER A 181 -6.51 11.79 -1.50
N ALA A 182 -5.33 12.24 -1.04
CA ALA A 182 -4.30 12.81 -1.91
C ALA A 182 -3.35 11.78 -2.55
N GLY A 183 -3.33 10.53 -2.06
CA GLY A 183 -2.43 9.50 -2.57
C GLY A 183 -0.98 9.58 -2.05
N ILE A 184 -0.74 10.31 -0.96
CA ILE A 184 0.61 10.56 -0.43
C ILE A 184 0.76 10.04 1.00
N GLY A 185 0.04 10.60 1.99
CA GLY A 185 0.23 10.27 3.41
C GLY A 185 -0.08 8.81 3.78
N ARG A 186 -1.36 8.46 3.92
CA ARG A 186 -1.78 7.09 4.32
C ARG A 186 -1.33 6.01 3.32
N ALA A 187 -1.29 6.35 2.03
CA ALA A 187 -0.79 5.47 0.98
C ALA A 187 0.71 5.19 1.17
N GLY A 188 1.53 6.24 1.37
CA GLY A 188 2.96 6.11 1.63
C GLY A 188 3.27 5.32 2.89
N VAL A 189 2.52 5.52 3.98
CA VAL A 189 2.70 4.73 5.20
C VAL A 189 2.38 3.25 4.96
N LEU A 190 1.31 2.92 4.23
CA LEU A 190 0.99 1.53 3.87
C LEU A 190 2.13 0.90 3.06
N ILE A 191 2.55 1.56 1.97
CA ILE A 191 3.61 1.07 1.08
C ILE A 191 4.92 0.88 1.85
N CYS A 192 5.34 1.89 2.61
CA CYS A 192 6.56 1.84 3.40
C CYS A 192 6.53 0.71 4.43
N THR A 193 5.42 0.55 5.15
CA THR A 193 5.31 -0.50 6.17
C THR A 193 5.31 -1.90 5.56
N ASP A 194 4.64 -2.08 4.43
CA ASP A 194 4.59 -3.34 3.69
C ASP A 194 5.97 -3.75 3.14
N VAL A 195 6.74 -2.78 2.61
CA VAL A 195 8.13 -2.98 2.18
C VAL A 195 9.01 -3.38 3.35
N ILE A 196 8.93 -2.67 4.48
CA ILE A 196 9.73 -2.96 5.69
C ILE A 196 9.41 -4.36 6.23
N LEU A 197 8.13 -4.74 6.28
CA LEU A 197 7.73 -6.08 6.70
C LEU A 197 8.34 -7.15 5.79
N SER A 198 8.29 -6.94 4.47
CA SER A 198 8.87 -7.86 3.49
C SER A 198 10.40 -7.97 3.62
N LEU A 199 11.10 -6.86 3.88
CA LEU A 199 12.55 -6.84 4.13
C LEU A 199 12.94 -7.60 5.40
N ILE A 200 12.16 -7.42 6.47
CA ILE A 200 12.39 -8.10 7.75
C ILE A 200 12.22 -9.62 7.59
N GLU A 201 11.14 -10.05 6.92
CA GLU A 201 10.83 -11.47 6.74
C GLU A 201 11.84 -12.20 5.85
N LYS A 202 12.40 -11.53 4.83
CA LYS A 202 13.25 -12.18 3.83
C LYS A 202 14.74 -12.06 4.09
N ASP A 203 15.22 -10.85 4.36
CA ASP A 203 16.65 -10.54 4.27
C ASP A 203 17.25 -10.17 5.63
N LEU A 204 16.59 -9.28 6.39
CA LEU A 204 17.24 -8.66 7.55
C LEU A 204 17.49 -9.67 8.68
N ILE A 205 16.51 -10.50 9.03
CA ILE A 205 16.67 -11.50 10.10
C ILE A 205 17.73 -12.54 9.71
N LYS A 206 17.74 -12.95 8.44
CA LYS A 206 18.71 -13.89 7.89
C LYS A 206 20.12 -13.32 8.00
N GLU A 207 20.32 -12.08 7.55
CA GLU A 207 21.61 -11.40 7.57
C GLU A 207 22.14 -11.22 9.01
N MET A 208 21.29 -10.79 9.93
CA MET A 208 21.66 -10.66 11.34
C MET A 208 22.12 -11.99 11.96
N ARG A 209 21.47 -13.09 11.58
CA ARG A 209 21.82 -14.44 12.09
C ARG A 209 23.07 -15.01 11.46
N LEU A 210 23.43 -14.59 10.24
CA LEU A 210 24.72 -14.93 9.61
C LEU A 210 25.88 -14.25 10.33
N GLN A 211 25.71 -12.99 10.76
CA GLN A 211 26.76 -12.23 11.45
C GLN A 211 26.87 -12.60 12.93
N ARG A 212 25.74 -12.91 13.58
CA ARG A 212 25.73 -13.37 14.97
C ARG A 212 24.67 -14.44 15.17
N HIS A 213 25.13 -15.65 15.45
CA HIS A 213 24.23 -16.77 15.69
C HIS A 213 23.24 -16.47 16.82
N GLY A 214 21.99 -16.88 16.64
CA GLY A 214 20.93 -16.71 17.63
C GLY A 214 20.37 -15.30 17.76
N MET A 215 20.68 -14.35 16.87
CA MET A 215 19.99 -13.06 16.86
C MET A 215 18.48 -13.23 16.67
N ILE A 216 17.69 -12.57 17.53
CA ILE A 216 16.21 -12.67 17.62
C ILE A 216 15.79 -14.10 18.03
N GLN A 217 15.84 -14.37 19.34
CA GLN A 217 15.69 -15.70 19.94
C GLN A 217 14.24 -16.11 20.20
N THR A 218 13.38 -15.16 20.56
CA THR A 218 11.98 -15.43 20.85
C THR A 218 11.15 -15.40 19.58
N LYS A 219 10.16 -16.29 19.46
CA LYS A 219 9.10 -16.19 18.45
C LYS A 219 8.36 -14.88 18.69
N VAL A 220 8.77 -13.82 18.01
CA VAL A 220 7.92 -12.64 17.87
C VAL A 220 6.86 -13.04 16.85
N SER A 221 5.68 -13.42 17.33
CA SER A 221 4.54 -13.65 16.45
C SER A 221 4.21 -12.32 15.78
N ILE A 222 4.45 -12.21 14.48
CA ILE A 222 3.85 -11.19 13.64
C ILE A 222 2.37 -11.61 13.53
N SER A 223 1.59 -11.24 14.55
CA SER A 223 0.13 -11.41 14.63
C SER A 223 -0.41 -12.78 14.18
N GLY A 224 0.04 -13.85 14.85
CA GLY A 224 -0.66 -15.14 14.84
C GLY A 224 -0.30 -16.11 13.72
N HIS A 225 0.84 -15.96 13.05
CA HIS A 225 1.49 -17.09 12.37
C HIS A 225 2.87 -17.30 12.98
N SER A 226 3.15 -18.53 13.38
CA SER A 226 4.50 -18.95 13.73
C SER A 226 5.35 -18.90 12.48
N VAL A 227 6.31 -17.99 12.45
CA VAL A 227 7.46 -18.11 11.55
C VAL A 227 8.25 -19.32 12.04
N GLU A 228 7.95 -20.50 11.51
CA GLU A 228 8.80 -21.68 11.66
C GLU A 228 10.01 -21.52 10.77
N ILE A 229 11.02 -20.84 11.31
CA ILE A 229 12.38 -21.00 10.81
C ILE A 229 12.88 -22.29 11.44
N LEU A 230 13.23 -23.25 10.57
CA LEU A 230 13.74 -24.60 10.83
C LEU A 230 14.61 -24.71 12.09
N PRO A 231 14.62 -25.89 12.75
CA PRO A 231 15.05 -26.00 14.13
C PRO A 231 16.52 -25.61 14.28
N SER A 232 16.78 -24.80 15.30
CA SER A 232 18.08 -24.67 15.93
C SER A 232 18.66 -26.06 16.11
N ASP A 233 19.69 -26.40 15.34
CA ASP A 233 20.42 -27.62 15.56
C ASP A 233 20.97 -27.55 17.00
N LYS A 234 20.42 -28.37 17.89
CA LYS A 234 20.77 -28.36 19.32
C LYS A 234 22.21 -28.86 19.55
N SER A 235 22.92 -29.22 18.49
CA SER A 235 24.32 -29.67 18.51
C SER A 235 25.33 -28.55 18.77
N ILE A 236 24.94 -27.26 18.71
CA ILE A 236 25.87 -26.12 18.87
C ILE A 236 26.02 -25.69 20.35
N TYR A 237 25.33 -26.34 21.28
CA TYR A 237 25.51 -26.16 22.72
C TYR A 237 26.17 -27.40 23.35
N GLN A 238 27.37 -27.75 22.88
CA GLN A 238 28.35 -28.56 23.63
C GLN A 238 29.72 -27.89 23.55
#